data_AF-A0A4Z0NSS4-F1
#
_entry.id   AF-A0A4Z0NSS4-F1
#
_cell.length_a   1.000
_cell.length_b   1.000
_cell.length_c   1.000
_cell.angle_alpha   90.00
_cell.angle_beta   90.00
_cell.angle_gamma   90.00
#
_symmetry.space_group_name_H-M   'P 1'
#
loop_
_entity.id
_entity.type
_entity.pdbx_description
1 polymer ?
#
loop_
_entity_poly.entity_id
_entity_poly.type
_entity_poly.pdbx_seq_one_letter_code
_entity_poly.pdbx_strand_id
1 'polypeptide(L)'
;MLRLAIMAVLLLGALPTGAQAQQPPGPAATPADYVLLTILMRHDQSKNLGEINQIQDDQGFWRNFPPEGIEVESWYIAMGLGYVVTLRVPPARLREVNRSVEQAAWKAFRTEFYPTYDAREIVKALRERAKAK
;
A
#
# COMPACT_ATOMS: atom_id res chain seq x y z
N MET A 1 62.62 30.98 29.70
CA MET A 1 61.88 32.19 30.08
C MET A 1 61.26 32.80 28.82
N LEU A 2 60.00 33.24 28.90
CA LEU A 2 59.37 34.28 28.06
C LEU A 2 59.16 33.96 26.56
N ARG A 3 57.98 33.43 26.18
CA ARG A 3 56.84 34.15 25.54
C ARG A 3 57.16 34.81 24.19
N LEU A 4 56.57 34.29 23.10
CA LEU A 4 55.83 35.10 22.13
C LEU A 4 54.94 34.21 21.25
N ALA A 5 53.65 34.55 21.22
CA ALA A 5 52.62 33.91 20.40
C ALA A 5 52.67 34.46 18.97
N ILE A 6 52.50 33.60 17.96
CA ILE A 6 52.04 34.02 16.63
C ILE A 6 50.95 33.04 16.19
N MET A 7 49.75 33.60 16.14
CA MET A 7 48.51 33.04 15.65
C MET A 7 48.55 33.04 14.11
N ALA A 8 48.47 31.86 13.49
CA ALA A 8 48.35 31.71 12.04
C ALA A 8 47.04 31.00 11.69
N VAL A 9 46.05 31.84 11.43
CA VAL A 9 44.86 31.70 10.57
C VAL A 9 44.60 30.30 9.99
N LEU A 10 43.62 29.60 10.55
CA LEU A 10 42.89 28.51 9.88
C LEU A 10 41.84 29.12 8.95
N LEU A 11 42.10 29.09 7.64
CA LEU A 11 41.09 29.36 6.60
C LEU A 11 40.10 28.19 6.55
N LEU A 12 38.96 28.31 7.23
CA LEU A 12 37.79 27.50 6.96
C LEU A 12 37.11 28.03 5.68
N GLY A 13 37.18 27.25 4.60
CA GLY A 13 36.38 27.50 3.40
C GLY A 13 34.89 27.42 3.73
N ALA A 14 34.18 28.52 3.54
CA ALA A 14 32.73 28.56 3.61
C ALA A 14 32.13 27.78 2.44
N LEU A 15 31.55 26.61 2.74
CA LEU A 15 30.63 25.95 1.81
C LEU A 15 29.36 26.82 1.73
N PRO A 16 28.84 27.14 0.54
CA PRO A 16 27.55 27.79 0.44
C PRO A 16 26.50 26.81 0.95
N THR A 17 25.86 27.16 2.07
CA THR A 17 24.60 26.56 2.49
C THR A 17 23.62 26.74 1.33
N GLY A 18 23.34 25.65 0.61
CA GLY A 18 22.32 25.64 -0.43
C GLY A 18 21.01 26.12 0.17
N ALA A 19 20.51 27.26 -0.30
CA ALA A 19 19.14 27.67 -0.05
C ALA A 19 18.24 26.61 -0.67
N GLN A 20 17.69 25.71 0.15
CA GLN A 20 16.58 24.87 -0.26
C GLN A 20 15.43 25.82 -0.56
N ALA A 21 15.08 25.96 -1.84
CA ALA A 21 13.83 26.58 -2.22
C ALA A 21 12.70 25.81 -1.53
N GLN A 22 12.02 26.45 -0.59
CA GLN A 22 10.82 25.90 0.04
C GLN A 22 9.81 25.66 -1.09
N GLN A 23 9.58 24.39 -1.45
CA GLN A 23 8.50 24.06 -2.38
C GLN A 23 7.18 24.59 -1.80
N PRO A 24 6.29 25.15 -2.63
CA PRO A 24 4.96 25.54 -2.16
C PRO A 24 4.33 24.34 -1.44
N PRO A 25 3.59 24.57 -0.33
CA PRO A 25 2.98 23.47 0.40
C PRO A 25 2.14 22.66 -0.58
N GLY A 26 2.55 21.41 -0.80
CA GLY A 26 1.71 20.44 -1.47
C GLY A 26 0.38 20.32 -0.71
N PRO A 27 -0.70 19.90 -1.37
CA PRO A 27 -1.99 19.73 -0.70
C PRO A 27 -1.84 18.95 0.61
N ALA A 28 -2.51 19.42 1.65
CA ALA A 28 -2.43 18.86 3.00
C ALA A 28 -2.65 17.34 3.00
N ALA A 29 -1.74 16.60 3.64
CA ALA A 29 -1.82 15.15 3.71
C ALA A 29 -3.03 14.70 4.56
N THR A 30 -4.01 14.09 3.89
CA THR A 30 -5.08 13.25 4.45
C THR A 30 -5.61 12.42 3.28
N PRO A 31 -5.51 11.07 3.23
CA PRO A 31 -5.33 10.07 4.30
C PRO A 31 -3.90 9.50 4.39
N ALA A 32 -3.23 9.68 5.53
CA ALA A 32 -2.10 8.87 5.97
C ALA A 32 -2.68 7.92 7.03
N ASP A 33 -2.81 6.62 6.80
CA ASP A 33 -1.79 5.65 7.22
C ASP A 33 -1.85 4.32 6.44
N TYR A 34 -2.61 4.24 5.34
CA TYR A 34 -2.82 3.00 4.59
C TYR A 34 -2.92 3.20 3.07
N VAL A 35 -2.56 2.16 2.33
CA VAL A 35 -2.85 2.01 0.89
C VAL A 35 -4.07 1.10 0.75
N LEU A 36 -4.98 1.42 -0.17
CA LEU A 36 -6.04 0.50 -0.57
C LEU A 36 -5.43 -0.58 -1.47
N LEU A 37 -5.37 -1.82 -0.98
CA LEU A 37 -4.87 -2.95 -1.76
C LEU A 37 -6.03 -3.84 -2.19
N THR A 38 -6.37 -3.82 -3.47
CA THR A 38 -7.33 -4.77 -4.04
C THR A 38 -6.59 -6.03 -4.48
N ILE A 39 -7.03 -7.17 -3.96
CA ILE A 39 -6.52 -8.50 -4.26
C ILE A 39 -7.62 -9.25 -5.02
N LEU A 40 -7.33 -9.64 -6.26
CA LEU A 40 -8.18 -10.54 -7.02
C LEU A 40 -7.70 -11.95 -6.77
N MET A 41 -8.52 -12.79 -6.15
CA MET A 41 -8.27 -14.22 -5.99
C MET A 41 -9.13 -14.93 -7.02
N ARG A 42 -8.57 -15.11 -8.23
CA ARG A 42 -9.30 -15.71 -9.33
C ARG A 42 -9.53 -17.19 -9.11
N HIS A 43 -10.74 -17.66 -9.44
CA HIS A 43 -11.04 -19.08 -9.46
C HIS A 43 -10.09 -19.83 -10.40
N ASP A 44 -9.64 -21.00 -9.95
CA ASP A 44 -8.98 -21.98 -10.79
C ASP A 44 -10.03 -23.02 -11.24
N GLN A 45 -10.54 -22.87 -12.46
CA GLN A 45 -11.57 -23.74 -13.01
C GLN A 45 -11.10 -25.17 -13.35
N SER A 46 -9.81 -25.49 -13.13
CA SER A 46 -9.36 -26.89 -13.08
C SER A 46 -9.85 -27.63 -11.83
N LYS A 47 -10.43 -26.91 -10.86
CA LYS A 47 -10.96 -27.43 -9.60
C LYS A 47 -12.44 -27.07 -9.47
N ASN A 48 -13.19 -27.92 -8.78
CA ASN A 48 -14.54 -27.60 -8.34
C ASN A 48 -14.53 -26.88 -6.98
N LEU A 49 -15.70 -26.40 -6.55
CA LEU A 49 -15.86 -25.66 -5.29
C LEU A 49 -15.42 -26.47 -4.06
N GLY A 50 -15.71 -27.77 -4.02
CA GLY A 50 -15.32 -28.64 -2.92
C GLY A 50 -13.81 -28.79 -2.78
N GLU A 51 -13.11 -28.97 -3.90
CA GLU A 51 -11.63 -29.04 -3.94
C GLU A 51 -11.01 -27.70 -3.49
N ILE A 52 -11.56 -26.58 -3.94
CA ILE A 52 -11.11 -25.24 -3.51
C ILE A 52 -11.33 -25.04 -2.02
N ASN A 53 -12.47 -25.46 -1.47
CA ASN A 53 -12.77 -25.36 -0.04
C ASN A 53 -11.80 -26.22 0.79
N GLN A 54 -11.54 -27.47 0.38
CA GLN A 54 -10.58 -28.32 1.08
C GLN A 54 -9.18 -27.70 1.12
N ILE A 55 -8.71 -27.16 -0.02
CA ILE A 55 -7.41 -26.49 -0.09
C ILE A 55 -7.36 -25.28 0.87
N GLN A 56 -8.41 -24.46 0.90
CA GLN A 56 -8.51 -23.33 1.82
C GLN A 56 -8.48 -23.77 3.29
N ASP A 57 -9.18 -24.85 3.64
CA ASP A 57 -9.20 -25.38 5.00
C ASP A 57 -7.83 -25.93 5.40
N ASP A 58 -7.20 -26.73 4.55
CA ASP A 58 -5.87 -27.32 4.76
C ASP A 58 -4.79 -26.23 4.94
N GLN A 59 -4.90 -25.12 4.20
CA GLN A 59 -3.99 -23.99 4.30
C GLN A 59 -4.39 -22.97 5.38
N GLY A 60 -5.55 -23.16 6.01
CA GLY A 60 -6.09 -22.27 7.03
C GLY A 60 -6.37 -20.85 6.53
N PHE A 61 -6.88 -20.72 5.30
CA PHE A 61 -7.24 -19.45 4.67
C PHE A 61 -8.09 -18.58 5.59
N TRP A 62 -9.20 -19.12 6.10
CA TRP A 62 -10.15 -18.40 6.96
C TRP A 62 -9.61 -18.00 8.34
N ARG A 63 -8.50 -18.62 8.77
CA ARG A 63 -7.82 -18.27 10.02
C ARG A 63 -6.73 -17.21 9.81
N ASN A 64 -6.05 -17.26 8.67
CA ASN A 64 -4.78 -16.56 8.46
C ASN A 64 -4.89 -15.35 7.51
N PHE A 65 -5.96 -15.25 6.72
CA PHE A 65 -6.19 -14.14 5.78
C PHE A 65 -7.51 -13.39 6.06
N PRO A 66 -7.49 -12.04 6.12
CA PRO A 66 -6.29 -11.20 6.16
C PRO A 66 -5.55 -11.35 7.52
N PRO A 67 -4.30 -10.86 7.62
CA PRO A 67 -3.59 -10.84 8.90
C PRO A 67 -4.31 -10.01 9.96
N GLU A 68 -4.10 -10.35 11.24
CA GLU A 68 -4.74 -9.66 12.37
C GLU A 68 -4.49 -8.14 12.33
N GLY A 69 -5.54 -7.34 12.52
CA GLY A 69 -5.46 -5.89 12.50
C GLY A 69 -5.29 -5.26 11.11
N ILE A 70 -5.38 -6.03 10.02
CA ILE A 70 -5.59 -5.48 8.67
C ILE A 70 -7.09 -5.38 8.41
N GLU A 71 -7.57 -4.19 8.08
CA GLU A 71 -9.00 -3.92 7.87
C GLU A 71 -9.43 -4.32 6.44
N VAL A 72 -10.60 -4.95 6.34
CA VAL A 72 -11.27 -5.24 5.06
C VAL A 72 -12.19 -4.08 4.70
N GLU A 73 -11.88 -3.35 3.63
CA GLU A 73 -12.72 -2.29 3.06
C GLU A 73 -13.90 -2.88 2.29
N SER A 74 -13.66 -3.95 1.52
CA SER A 74 -14.72 -4.67 0.79
C SER A 74 -14.32 -6.11 0.48
N TRP A 75 -15.33 -6.98 0.36
CA TRP A 75 -15.16 -8.37 -0.09
C TRP A 75 -16.35 -8.75 -0.97
N TYR A 76 -16.10 -9.05 -2.23
CA TYR A 76 -17.10 -9.54 -3.16
C TYR A 76 -16.71 -10.88 -3.76
N ILE A 77 -17.71 -11.66 -4.12
CA ILE A 77 -17.56 -12.77 -5.06
C ILE A 77 -18.06 -12.27 -6.41
N ALA A 78 -17.13 -12.01 -7.33
CA ALA A 78 -17.48 -11.65 -8.70
C ALA A 78 -17.63 -12.95 -9.51
N MET A 79 -18.86 -13.24 -9.97
CA MET A 79 -19.17 -14.48 -10.69
C MET A 79 -18.24 -14.68 -11.89
N GLY A 80 -17.66 -15.88 -12.03
CA GLY A 80 -16.70 -16.20 -13.08
C GLY A 80 -15.30 -15.60 -12.89
N LEU A 81 -15.13 -14.69 -11.93
CA LEU A 81 -13.84 -14.12 -11.58
C LEU A 81 -13.28 -14.78 -10.32
N GLY A 82 -13.94 -14.66 -9.17
CA GLY A 82 -13.42 -15.08 -7.87
C GLY A 82 -13.63 -14.03 -6.78
N TYR A 83 -12.80 -14.06 -5.74
CA TYR A 83 -12.87 -13.06 -4.69
C TYR A 83 -12.21 -11.75 -5.14
N VAL A 84 -12.89 -10.65 -4.86
CA VAL A 84 -12.39 -9.28 -5.00
C VAL A 84 -12.35 -8.69 -3.61
N VAL A 85 -11.17 -8.65 -3.00
CA VAL A 85 -10.99 -8.20 -1.62
C VAL A 85 -10.18 -6.92 -1.62
N THR A 86 -10.70 -5.84 -1.04
CA THR A 86 -9.93 -4.60 -0.84
C THR A 86 -9.59 -4.44 0.63
N LEU A 87 -8.31 -4.25 0.93
CA LEU A 87 -7.77 -4.10 2.28
C LEU A 87 -7.23 -2.69 2.49
N ARG A 88 -7.34 -2.18 3.71
CA ARG A 88 -6.62 -0.98 4.15
C ARG A 88 -5.31 -1.43 4.77
N VAL A 89 -4.21 -1.26 4.03
CA VAL A 89 -2.91 -1.83 4.39
C VAL A 89 -1.94 -0.74 4.81
N PRO A 90 -1.48 -0.70 6.08
CA PRO A 90 -0.35 0.13 6.46
C PRO A 90 0.87 -0.20 5.62
N PRO A 91 1.58 0.78 5.01
CA PRO A 91 2.70 0.50 4.10
C PRO A 91 3.77 -0.43 4.71
N ALA A 92 4.04 -0.28 6.01
CA ALA A 92 4.99 -1.11 6.74
C ALA A 92 4.59 -2.59 6.86
N ARG A 93 3.30 -2.91 6.74
CA ARG A 93 2.73 -4.26 6.87
C ARG A 93 2.42 -4.94 5.53
N LEU A 94 2.75 -4.32 4.40
CA LEU A 94 2.48 -4.89 3.07
C LEU A 94 3.07 -6.30 2.91
N ARG A 95 4.27 -6.54 3.44
CA ARG A 95 4.92 -7.85 3.41
C ARG A 95 4.09 -8.91 4.12
N GLU A 96 3.48 -8.58 5.25
CA GLU A 96 2.66 -9.50 6.03
C GLU A 96 1.41 -9.92 5.25
N VAL A 97 0.74 -8.96 4.61
CA VAL A 97 -0.39 -9.24 3.72
C VAL A 97 0.04 -10.15 2.57
N ASN A 98 1.14 -9.84 1.87
CA ASN A 98 1.64 -10.71 0.81
C ASN A 98 1.84 -12.15 1.32
N ARG A 99 2.55 -12.33 2.44
CA ARG A 99 2.84 -13.65 3.02
C ARG A 99 1.57 -14.43 3.38
N SER A 100 0.55 -13.77 3.92
CA SER A 100 -0.73 -14.43 4.22
C SER A 100 -1.40 -14.98 2.95
N VAL A 101 -1.35 -14.25 1.84
CA VAL A 101 -1.88 -14.73 0.55
C VAL A 101 -1.03 -15.88 0.00
N GLU A 102 0.31 -15.76 0.03
CA GLU A 102 1.22 -16.82 -0.44
C GLU A 102 0.97 -18.15 0.27
N GLN A 103 0.76 -18.09 1.59
CA GLN A 103 0.61 -19.27 2.43
C GLN A 103 -0.80 -19.85 2.37
N ALA A 104 -1.82 -18.98 2.34
CA ALA A 104 -3.19 -19.37 2.59
C ALA A 104 -4.07 -19.45 1.33
N ALA A 105 -3.77 -18.67 0.28
CA ALA A 105 -4.62 -18.54 -0.91
C ALA A 105 -4.05 -19.23 -2.17
N TRP A 106 -2.73 -19.33 -2.29
CA TRP A 106 -2.10 -20.02 -3.42
C TRP A 106 -2.48 -21.49 -3.44
N LYS A 107 -2.63 -22.07 -4.65
CA LYS A 107 -3.25 -23.37 -4.98
C LYS A 107 -4.77 -23.34 -5.08
N ALA A 108 -5.46 -22.60 -4.20
CA ALA A 108 -6.91 -22.38 -4.30
C ALA A 108 -7.24 -21.34 -5.38
N PHE A 109 -6.38 -20.32 -5.52
CA PHE A 109 -6.63 -19.19 -6.41
C PHE A 109 -5.39 -18.80 -7.23
N ARG A 110 -5.65 -18.10 -8.35
CA ARG A 110 -4.64 -17.28 -9.04
C ARG A 110 -4.77 -15.84 -8.56
N THR A 111 -3.72 -15.27 -7.99
CA THR A 111 -3.82 -13.99 -7.26
C THR A 111 -3.21 -12.83 -8.04
N GLU A 112 -3.93 -11.70 -8.14
CA GLU A 112 -3.45 -10.42 -8.68
C GLU A 112 -3.59 -9.32 -7.61
N PHE A 113 -2.65 -8.37 -7.58
CA PHE A 113 -2.59 -7.32 -6.56
C PHE A 113 -2.58 -5.93 -7.21
N TYR A 114 -3.47 -5.06 -6.74
CA TYR A 114 -3.68 -3.72 -7.28
C TYR A 114 -3.70 -2.69 -6.14
N PRO A 115 -2.56 -2.04 -5.83
CA PRO A 115 -2.58 -0.88 -4.95
C PRO A 115 -3.31 0.28 -5.64
N THR A 116 -4.22 0.91 -4.93
CA THR A 116 -5.12 1.96 -5.42
C THR A 116 -5.26 3.08 -4.39
N TYR A 117 -5.91 4.17 -4.77
CA TYR A 117 -6.29 5.27 -3.88
C TYR A 117 -7.74 5.65 -4.16
N ASP A 118 -8.42 6.24 -3.16
CA ASP A 118 -9.79 6.68 -3.31
C ASP A 118 -9.85 7.99 -4.12
N ALA A 119 -10.33 7.90 -5.35
CA ALA A 119 -10.50 9.03 -6.25
C ALA A 119 -11.93 9.58 -6.30
N ARG A 120 -12.86 9.13 -5.44
CA ARG A 120 -14.29 9.49 -5.52
C ARG A 120 -14.52 11.00 -5.53
N GLU A 121 -13.93 11.72 -4.59
CA GLU A 121 -14.11 13.18 -4.51
C GLU A 121 -13.42 13.91 -5.67
N ILE A 122 -12.28 13.41 -6.17
CA ILE A 122 -11.61 13.95 -7.37
C ILE A 122 -12.55 13.81 -8.58
N VAL A 123 -13.09 12.62 -8.81
CA VAL A 123 -14.01 12.33 -9.92
C VAL A 123 -15.29 13.15 -9.80
N LYS A 124 -15.86 13.27 -8.60
CA LYS A 124 -17.04 14.10 -8.34
C LYS A 124 -16.78 15.56 -8.72
N ALA A 125 -15.68 16.15 -8.27
CA ALA A 125 -15.31 17.52 -8.62
C ALA A 125 -15.11 17.72 -10.12
N LEU A 126 -14.46 16.76 -10.80
CA LEU A 126 -14.29 16.79 -12.26
C LEU A 126 -15.63 16.75 -13.00
N ARG A 127 -16.57 15.92 -12.54
CA ARG A 127 -17.91 15.82 -13.15
C ARG A 127 -18.73 17.10 -12.97
N GLU A 128 -18.70 17.72 -11.80
CA GLU A 128 -19.40 19.00 -11.58
C GLU A 128 -18.81 20.13 -12.43
N ARG A 129 -17.47 20.20 -12.55
CA ARG A 129 -16.81 21.15 -13.45
C ARG A 129 -17.19 20.94 -14.92
N ALA A 130 -17.35 19.69 -15.35
CA ALA A 130 -17.72 19.37 -16.73
C ALA A 130 -19.16 19.79 -17.07
N LYS A 131 -20.10 19.71 -16.12
CA LYS A 131 -21.50 20.14 -16.30
C LYS A 131 -21.67 21.67 -16.34
N ALA A 132 -20.73 22.41 -15.76
CA ALA A 132 -20.76 23.87 -15.72
C ALA A 132 -20.22 24.55 -16.99
N LYS A 133 -19.80 23.76 -17.99
CA LYS A 133 -19.39 24.23 -19.33
C LYS A 133 -20.50 23.99 -20.33
#